data_AF-A0A8T0DY05-F1
#
_entry.id   AF-A0A8T0DY05-F1
#
_cell.length_a   1.000
_cell.length_b   1.000
_cell.length_c   1.000
_cell.angle_alpha   90.00
_cell.angle_beta   90.00
_cell.angle_gamma   90.00
#
_symmetry.space_group_name_H-M   'P 1'
#
loop_
_entity.id
_entity.type
_entity.pdbx_description
1 polymer ?
#
loop_
_entity_poly.entity_id
_entity_poly.type
_entity_poly.pdbx_seq_one_letter_code
_entity_poly.pdbx_strand_id
1 'polypeptide(L)'
;MSLAALNRRRGAFKTKLNKIETFIKEFQPSDNSKKDTILLNTKLTSVNDILRGHDQIKCELCALPDDVDLKDALELTIELEEDAQEMKLYFQIHQKCQVSK
;
A
#
# COMPACT_ATOMS: atom_id res chain seq x y z
N MET A 1 -6.89 19.44 4.31
CA MET A 1 -6.91 18.82 5.65
C MET A 1 -5.84 19.48 6.52
N SER A 2 -5.77 19.22 7.84
CA SER A 2 -4.59 19.60 8.63
C SER A 2 -3.49 18.53 8.53
N LEU A 3 -2.23 18.91 8.79
CA LEU A 3 -1.10 17.97 8.84
C LEU A 3 -1.38 16.77 9.77
N ALA A 4 -1.97 17.03 10.94
CA ALA A 4 -2.35 15.97 11.88
C ALA A 4 -3.38 14.98 11.31
N ALA A 5 -4.35 15.46 10.53
CA ALA A 5 -5.33 14.59 9.88
C ALA A 5 -4.69 13.73 8.77
N LEU A 6 -3.79 14.32 7.98
CA LEU A 6 -3.02 13.61 6.97
C LEU A 6 -2.13 12.53 7.60
N ASN A 7 -1.44 12.85 8.69
CA ASN A 7 -0.62 11.89 9.43
C ASN A 7 -1.45 10.72 10.00
N ARG A 8 -2.66 10.97 10.51
CA ARG A 8 -3.57 9.90 10.95
C ARG A 8 -3.98 8.99 9.78
N ARG A 9 -4.30 9.57 8.63
CA ARG A 9 -4.67 8.82 7.42
C ARG A 9 -3.49 7.96 6.92
N ARG A 10 -2.28 8.52 6.90
CA ARG A 10 -1.04 7.78 6.60
C ARG A 10 -0.82 6.63 7.58
N GLY A 11 -1.00 6.86 8.88
CA GLY A 11 -0.88 5.81 9.90
C GLY A 11 -1.88 4.66 9.72
N ALA A 12 -3.10 4.97 9.26
CA ALA A 12 -4.09 3.95 8.91
C ALA A 12 -3.66 3.12 7.69
N PHE A 13 -3.06 3.75 6.67
CA PHE A 13 -2.48 3.04 5.53
C PHE A 13 -1.30 2.16 5.93
N LYS A 14 -0.36 2.67 6.74
CA LYS A 14 0.75 1.87 7.29
C LYS A 14 0.25 0.62 8.01
N THR A 15 -0.77 0.78 8.87
CA THR A 15 -1.37 -0.35 9.58
C THR A 15 -1.98 -1.39 8.63
N LYS A 16 -2.63 -0.95 7.55
CA LYS A 16 -3.18 -1.86 6.54
C LYS A 16 -2.06 -2.55 5.75
N LEU A 17 -1.02 -1.82 5.39
CA LEU A 17 0.11 -2.35 4.63
C LEU A 17 0.86 -3.43 5.44
N ASN A 18 1.14 -3.19 6.72
CA ASN A 18 1.73 -4.18 7.61
C ASN A 18 0.91 -5.48 7.70
N LYS A 19 -0.43 -5.39 7.70
CA LYS A 19 -1.30 -6.59 7.67
C LYS A 19 -1.19 -7.36 6.35
N ILE A 20 -0.95 -6.68 5.24
CA ILE A 20 -0.74 -7.30 3.94
C ILE A 20 0.65 -7.93 3.89
N GLU A 21 1.67 -7.28 4.47
CA GLU A 21 3.01 -7.83 4.61
C GLU A 21 3.02 -9.12 5.43
N THR A 22 2.36 -9.13 6.59
CA THR A 22 2.20 -10.35 7.40
C THR A 22 1.51 -11.45 6.59
N PHE A 23 0.45 -11.11 5.86
CA PHE A 23 -0.22 -12.05 4.97
C PHE A 23 0.74 -12.63 3.92
N ILE A 24 1.57 -11.80 3.27
CA ILE A 24 2.56 -12.25 2.28
C ILE A 24 3.54 -13.24 2.90
N LYS A 25 4.07 -12.94 4.11
CA LYS A 25 5.04 -13.79 4.81
C LYS A 25 4.45 -15.15 5.20
N GLU A 26 3.17 -15.19 5.53
CA GLU A 26 2.46 -16.40 5.96
C GLU A 26 1.80 -17.16 4.80
N PHE A 27 1.70 -16.55 3.61
CA PHE A 27 0.97 -17.12 2.49
C PHE A 27 1.64 -18.40 1.99
N GLN A 28 0.86 -19.48 1.96
CA GLN A 28 1.22 -20.76 1.36
C GLN A 28 0.19 -21.10 0.29
N PRO A 29 0.60 -21.42 -0.95
CA PRO A 29 -0.32 -21.85 -1.99
C PRO A 29 -1.10 -23.10 -1.54
N SER A 30 -2.40 -23.10 -1.80
CA SER A 30 -3.28 -24.24 -1.57
C SER A 30 -3.48 -25.04 -2.85
N ASP A 31 -4.03 -26.25 -2.71
CA ASP A 31 -4.41 -27.08 -3.87
C ASP A 31 -5.53 -26.43 -4.71
N ASN A 32 -6.22 -25.41 -4.17
CA ASN A 32 -7.26 -24.67 -4.87
C ASN A 32 -6.71 -23.34 -5.40
N SER A 33 -6.04 -23.41 -6.56
CA SER A 33 -5.44 -22.25 -7.23
C SER A 33 -6.42 -21.10 -7.45
N LYS A 34 -7.69 -21.37 -7.77
CA LYS A 34 -8.72 -20.34 -7.98
C LYS A 34 -9.00 -19.52 -6.72
N LYS A 35 -9.06 -20.19 -5.56
CA LYS A 35 -9.28 -19.51 -4.27
C LYS A 35 -8.08 -18.61 -3.94
N ASP A 36 -6.88 -19.10 -4.18
CA ASP A 36 -5.64 -18.34 -3.97
C ASP A 36 -5.58 -17.11 -4.87
N THR A 37 -5.90 -17.26 -6.16
CA THR A 37 -5.96 -16.13 -7.10
C THR A 37 -6.94 -15.05 -6.62
N ILE A 38 -8.14 -15.43 -6.18
CA ILE A 38 -9.14 -14.47 -5.65
C ILE A 38 -8.60 -13.74 -4.42
N LEU A 39 -7.94 -14.46 -3.51
CA LEU A 39 -7.38 -13.89 -2.29
C LEU A 39 -6.24 -12.92 -2.58
N LEU A 40 -5.29 -13.31 -3.43
CA LEU A 40 -4.18 -12.46 -3.87
C LEU A 40 -4.69 -11.22 -4.60
N ASN A 41 -5.70 -11.34 -5.47
CA ASN A 41 -6.33 -10.20 -6.15
C ASN A 41 -6.97 -9.23 -5.16
N THR A 42 -7.63 -9.75 -4.13
CA THR A 42 -8.25 -8.91 -3.08
C THR A 42 -7.19 -8.09 -2.33
N LYS A 43 -6.03 -8.70 -2.02
CA LYS A 43 -4.91 -8.00 -1.39
C LYS A 43 -4.27 -6.98 -2.32
N LEU A 44 -4.07 -7.32 -3.59
CA LEU A 44 -3.56 -6.38 -4.60
C LEU A 44 -4.47 -5.15 -4.76
N THR A 45 -5.80 -5.34 -4.77
CA THR A 45 -6.76 -4.21 -4.79
C THR A 45 -6.56 -3.31 -3.58
N SER A 46 -6.35 -3.90 -2.39
CA SER A 46 -6.09 -3.13 -1.17
C SER A 46 -4.79 -2.33 -1.27
N VAL A 47 -3.73 -2.89 -1.86
CA VAL A 47 -2.46 -2.18 -2.12
C VAL A 47 -2.66 -1.02 -3.10
N ASN A 48 -3.39 -1.25 -4.21
CA ASN A 48 -3.70 -0.18 -5.17
C ASN A 48 -4.53 0.96 -4.55
N ASP A 49 -5.46 0.63 -3.65
CA ASP A 49 -6.22 1.63 -2.90
C ASP A 49 -5.35 2.45 -1.95
N ILE A 50 -4.36 1.81 -1.31
CA ILE A 50 -3.36 2.50 -0.48
C ILE A 50 -2.53 3.46 -1.33
N LEU A 51 -2.00 3.01 -2.47
CA LEU A 51 -1.20 3.83 -3.38
C LEU A 51 -1.98 5.05 -3.88
N ARG A 52 -3.23 4.87 -4.31
CA ARG A 52 -4.11 5.98 -4.70
C ARG A 52 -4.37 6.94 -3.52
N GLY A 53 -4.52 6.41 -2.31
CA GLY A 53 -4.65 7.20 -1.09
C GLY A 53 -3.38 7.99 -0.76
N HIS A 54 -2.20 7.43 -1.05
CA HIS A 54 -0.90 8.09 -0.91
C HIS A 54 -0.76 9.28 -1.85
N ASP A 55 -1.13 9.12 -3.12
CA ASP A 55 -1.13 10.23 -4.09
C ASP A 55 -2.00 11.39 -3.62
N GLN A 56 -3.16 11.08 -3.05
CA GLN A 56 -4.04 12.10 -2.46
C GLN A 56 -3.39 12.78 -1.25
N ILE A 57 -2.73 12.03 -0.36
CA ILE A 57 -2.01 12.62 0.79
C ILE A 57 -0.90 13.55 0.30
N LYS A 58 -0.10 13.16 -0.71
CA LYS A 58 0.96 14.01 -1.29
C LYS A 58 0.37 15.32 -1.83
N CYS A 59 -0.71 15.23 -2.63
CA CYS A 59 -1.41 16.42 -3.15
C CYS A 59 -1.93 17.32 -2.02
N GLU A 60 -2.52 16.73 -0.98
CA GLU A 60 -3.06 17.48 0.16
C GLU A 60 -1.95 18.10 1.04
N LEU A 61 -0.80 17.44 1.17
CA LEU A 61 0.39 18.00 1.84
C LEU A 61 0.92 19.21 1.08
N CYS A 62 1.06 19.12 -0.25
CA CYS A 62 1.51 20.24 -1.10
C CYS A 62 0.53 21.41 -1.13
N ALA A 63 -0.72 21.22 -0.71
CA ALA A 63 -1.73 22.27 -0.61
C ALA A 63 -1.79 22.93 0.77
N LEU A 64 -0.96 22.49 1.73
CA LEU A 64 -0.84 23.14 3.03
C LEU A 64 -0.11 24.49 2.91
N PRO A 65 -0.34 25.42 3.85
CA PRO A 65 0.42 26.67 3.93
C PRO A 65 1.93 26.46 4.02
N ASP A 66 2.71 27.37 3.44
CA ASP A 66 4.18 27.31 3.33
C ASP A 66 4.90 27.34 4.69
N ASP A 67 4.24 27.81 5.75
CA ASP A 67 4.77 27.86 7.12
C ASP A 67 4.69 26.52 7.86
N VAL A 68 4.03 25.51 7.28
CA VAL A 68 3.98 24.16 7.83
C VAL A 68 5.25 23.40 7.45
N ASP A 69 5.96 22.86 8.43
CA ASP A 69 7.07 21.94 8.16
C ASP A 69 6.54 20.59 7.67
N LEU A 70 6.84 20.30 6.40
CA LEU A 70 6.41 19.08 5.72
C LEU A 70 7.52 18.06 5.54
N LYS A 71 8.77 18.35 5.93
CA LYS A 71 9.93 17.52 5.56
C LYS A 71 9.73 16.06 5.98
N ASP A 72 9.54 15.83 7.27
CA ASP A 72 9.33 14.48 7.82
C ASP A 72 8.03 13.85 7.28
N ALA A 73 7.00 14.68 7.04
CA ALA A 73 5.74 14.19 6.54
C ALA A 73 5.85 13.68 5.10
N LEU A 74 6.61 14.36 4.24
CA LEU A 74 6.84 13.93 2.86
C LEU A 74 7.73 12.70 2.81
N GLU A 75 8.84 12.68 3.57
CA GLU A 75 9.75 11.53 3.67
C GLU A 75 8.99 10.27 4.09
N LEU A 76 8.26 10.31 5.20
CA LEU A 76 7.45 9.17 5.67
C LEU A 76 6.34 8.76 4.70
N THR A 77 5.87 9.68 3.84
CA THR A 77 4.84 9.37 2.83
C THR A 77 5.46 8.67 1.62
N ILE A 78 6.69 9.02 1.26
CA ILE A 78 7.46 8.39 0.18
C ILE A 78 7.88 6.98 0.60
N GLU A 79 8.45 6.80 1.81
CA GLU A 79 8.83 5.47 2.31
C GLU A 79 7.67 4.47 2.24
N LEU A 80 6.48 4.89 2.70
CA LEU A 80 5.31 4.02 2.70
C LEU A 80 4.74 3.77 1.28
N GLU A 81 4.99 4.69 0.33
CA GLU A 81 4.68 4.45 -1.08
C GLU A 81 5.63 3.42 -1.68
N GLU A 82 6.94 3.49 -1.40
CA GLU A 82 7.94 2.52 -1.84
C GLU A 82 7.61 1.10 -1.33
N ASP A 83 7.30 0.95 -0.04
CA ASP A 83 6.86 -0.31 0.55
C ASP A 83 5.62 -0.88 -0.17
N ALA A 84 4.65 -0.01 -0.49
CA ALA A 84 3.42 -0.41 -1.17
C ALA A 84 3.68 -0.80 -2.64
N GLN A 85 4.61 -0.15 -3.34
CA GLN A 85 5.01 -0.53 -4.69
C GLN A 85 5.73 -1.88 -4.70
N GLU A 86 6.58 -2.16 -3.72
CA GLU A 86 7.24 -3.46 -3.59
C GLU A 86 6.20 -4.58 -3.41
N MET A 87 5.21 -4.40 -2.53
CA MET A 87 4.14 -5.39 -2.36
C MET A 87 3.28 -5.55 -3.61
N LYS A 88 3.00 -4.46 -4.33
CA LYS A 88 2.29 -4.52 -5.61
C LYS A 88 3.05 -5.39 -6.62
N LEU A 89 4.36 -5.18 -6.74
CA LEU A 89 5.22 -5.96 -7.62
C LEU A 89 5.22 -7.43 -7.22
N TYR A 90 5.31 -7.73 -5.92
CA TYR A 90 5.21 -9.10 -5.40
C TYR A 90 3.93 -9.81 -5.87
N PHE A 91 2.77 -9.17 -5.71
CA PHE A 91 1.49 -9.76 -6.15
C PHE A 91 1.41 -9.95 -7.67
N GLN A 92 1.93 -8.99 -8.45
CA GLN A 92 1.94 -9.08 -9.91
C GLN A 92 2.83 -10.22 -10.42
N ILE A 93 3.98 -10.47 -9.78
CA ILE A 93 4.85 -11.61 -10.09
C ILE A 93 4.12 -12.93 -9.80
N HIS A 94 3.49 -13.04 -8.63
CA HIS A 94 2.75 -14.25 -8.24
C HIS A 94 1.60 -14.57 -9.20
N GLN A 95 0.89 -13.55 -9.70
CA GLN A 95 -0.14 -13.74 -10.72
C GLN A 95 0.43 -14.27 -12.04
N LYS A 96 1.52 -13.68 -12.55
CA LYS A 96 2.15 -14.13 -13.81
C LYS A 96 2.60 -15.60 -13.75
N CYS A 97 3.13 -16.03 -12.61
CA CYS A 97 3.54 -17.41 -12.39
C CYS A 97 2.36 -18.40 -12.32
N GLN A 98 1.15 -17.97 -11.92
CA GLN A 98 -0.04 -18.83 -11.89
C GLN A 98 -0.73 -19.00 -13.25
N VAL A 99 -0.62 -18.03 -14.15
CA VAL A 99 -1.26 -18.07 -15.49
C VAL A 99 -0.41 -18.88 -16.51
N SER A 100 0.86 -19.15 -16.20
CA SER A 100 1.80 -19.83 -17.11
C SER A 100 1.88 -21.36 -16.90
N LYS A 101 0.96 -21.95 -16.13
CA LYS A 101 0.83 -23.40 -15.91
C LYS A 101 -0.47 -23.90 -16.51
#